data_AF-A0A2E2UVM0-F1
#
_entry.id   AF-A0A2E2UVM0-F1
#
_cell.length_a   1.000
_cell.length_b   1.000
_cell.length_c   1.000
_cell.angle_alpha   90.00
_cell.angle_beta   90.00
_cell.angle_gamma   90.00
#
_symmetry.space_group_name_H-M   'P 1'
#
loop_
_entity.id
_entity.type
_entity.pdbx_description
1 polymer ?
#
loop_
_entity_poly.entity_id
_entity_poly.type
_entity_poly.pdbx_seq_one_letter_code
_entity_poly.pdbx_strand_id
1 'polypeptide(L)'
;MKLFKSLIVCTFLLSACSESKLTPTDAALQACECMKLSKDSSEEGLQAFKDCNTKTTEMISEYREDTEWMGQWREELMKVLKECMSE
;
A
#
# COMPACT_ATOMS: atom_id res chain seq x y z
N MET A 1 10.74 37.54 29.77
CA MET A 1 11.99 38.03 29.16
C MET A 1 12.97 36.85 29.10
N LYS A 2 13.57 36.60 27.92
CA LYS A 2 14.74 35.73 27.63
C LYS A 2 14.45 34.21 27.65
N LEU A 3 14.29 33.52 26.52
CA LEU A 3 15.17 33.29 25.34
C LEU A 3 16.44 32.49 25.65
N PHE A 4 16.45 31.28 25.08
CA PHE A 4 17.56 30.53 24.45
C PHE A 4 18.80 30.18 25.26
N LYS A 5 19.04 28.85 25.34
CA LYS A 5 20.33 28.13 25.19
C LYS A 5 19.99 26.63 25.23
N SER A 6 19.60 26.00 24.12
CA SER A 6 20.38 25.66 22.92
C SER A 6 21.40 24.54 23.13
N LEU A 7 21.37 23.58 22.20
CA LEU A 7 22.29 22.46 21.95
C LEU A 7 22.29 21.39 23.06
N ILE A 8 21.69 20.21 22.82
CA ILE A 8 22.35 18.93 22.45
C ILE A 8 21.25 17.89 22.16
N VAL A 9 20.40 18.09 21.16
CA VAL A 9 19.52 17.00 20.64
C VAL A 9 19.34 17.21 19.13
N CYS A 10 20.44 17.23 18.39
CA CYS A 10 20.43 17.13 16.93
C CYS A 10 21.66 16.33 16.56
N THR A 11 21.51 15.38 15.63
CA THR A 11 22.42 14.27 15.30
C THR A 11 22.30 13.15 16.34
N PHE A 12 21.49 12.11 16.16
CA PHE A 12 21.62 11.08 15.13
C PHE A 12 20.32 10.25 15.01
N LEU A 13 19.14 10.88 15.00
CA LEU A 13 17.98 10.26 14.36
C LEU A 13 18.10 10.50 12.86
N LEU A 14 19.14 9.93 12.26
CA LEU A 14 19.09 9.47 10.88
C LEU A 14 18.09 8.31 10.90
N SER A 15 16.81 8.65 11.01
CA SER A 15 15.72 7.78 10.64
C SER A 15 16.06 7.31 9.24
N ALA A 16 16.44 6.05 9.16
CA ALA A 16 16.37 5.28 7.94
C ALA A 16 14.90 5.30 7.47
N CYS A 17 14.50 6.39 6.82
CA CYS A 17 13.40 6.38 5.87
C CYS A 17 13.95 5.70 4.62
N SER A 18 14.16 4.40 4.71
CA SER A 18 13.99 3.56 3.54
C SER A 18 12.48 3.60 3.28
N GLU A 19 12.00 4.61 2.54
CA GLU A 19 10.71 4.52 1.87
C GLU A 19 10.80 3.27 0.99
N SER A 20 10.36 2.14 1.52
CA SER A 20 10.29 0.90 0.77
C SER A 20 9.35 1.16 -0.38
N LYS A 21 9.89 1.39 -1.58
CA LYS A 21 9.08 1.55 -2.80
C LYS A 21 8.15 0.36 -2.89
N LEU A 22 6.87 0.64 -3.14
CA LEU A 22 5.86 -0.40 -3.29
C LEU A 22 6.24 -1.26 -4.49
N THR A 23 6.37 -2.56 -4.26
CA THR A 23 6.65 -3.48 -5.36
C THR A 23 5.34 -3.86 -6.08
N PRO A 24 5.41 -4.22 -7.38
CA PRO A 24 4.23 -4.72 -8.09
C PRO A 24 3.58 -5.94 -7.41
N THR A 25 4.38 -6.84 -6.83
CA THR A 25 3.90 -8.02 -6.10
C THR A 25 3.17 -7.64 -4.82
N ASP A 26 3.70 -6.69 -4.02
CA ASP A 26 3.02 -6.24 -2.79
C ASP A 26 1.67 -5.58 -3.11
N ALA A 27 1.62 -4.76 -4.17
CA ALA A 27 0.37 -4.15 -4.63
C ALA A 27 -0.65 -5.18 -5.14
N ALA A 28 -0.20 -6.25 -5.79
CA ALA A 28 -1.05 -7.35 -6.24
C ALA A 28 -1.63 -8.15 -5.05
N LEU A 29 -0.82 -8.45 -4.04
CA LEU A 29 -1.25 -9.11 -2.80
C LEU A 29 -2.28 -8.26 -2.06
N GLN A 30 -2.05 -6.95 -1.94
CA GLN A 30 -2.98 -6.02 -1.30
C GLN A 30 -4.34 -5.99 -2.02
N ALA A 31 -4.34 -5.97 -3.37
CA ALA A 31 -5.58 -6.04 -4.16
C ALA A 31 -6.33 -7.37 -3.94
N CYS A 32 -5.62 -8.49 -3.82
CA CYS A 32 -6.20 -9.78 -3.44
C CYS A 32 -6.88 -9.75 -2.08
N GLU A 33 -6.23 -9.19 -1.06
CA GLU A 33 -6.83 -9.07 0.27
C GLU A 33 -8.11 -8.21 0.24
N CYS A 34 -8.12 -7.11 -0.53
CA CYS A 34 -9.36 -6.34 -0.74
C CYS A 34 -10.46 -7.21 -1.37
N MET A 35 -10.14 -8.04 -2.36
CA MET A 35 -11.14 -8.92 -2.98
C MET A 35 -11.66 -9.98 -2.03
N LYS A 36 -10.83 -10.53 -1.13
CA LYS A 36 -11.32 -11.44 -0.08
C LYS A 36 -12.35 -10.76 0.82
N LEU A 37 -12.11 -9.50 1.20
CA LEU A 37 -13.08 -8.70 1.97
C LEU A 37 -14.39 -8.47 1.22
N SER A 38 -14.36 -8.39 -0.12
CA SER A 38 -15.58 -8.25 -0.92
C SER A 38 -16.53 -9.44 -0.84
N LYS A 39 -16.05 -10.61 -0.37
CA LYS A 39 -16.88 -11.79 -0.10
C LYS A 39 -17.75 -11.62 1.15
N ASP A 40 -17.41 -10.69 2.05
CA ASP A 40 -18.20 -10.39 3.24
C ASP A 40 -19.28 -9.35 2.91
N SER A 41 -20.53 -9.80 2.90
CA SER A 41 -21.70 -8.98 2.59
C SER A 41 -22.29 -8.24 3.80
N SER A 42 -21.64 -8.30 4.97
CA SER A 42 -22.01 -7.46 6.12
C SER A 42 -21.73 -5.99 5.82
N GLU A 43 -22.34 -5.09 6.62
CA GLU A 43 -22.08 -3.66 6.49
C GLU A 43 -20.63 -3.33 6.83
N GLU A 44 -20.08 -4.01 7.84
CA GLU A 44 -18.68 -3.93 8.25
C GLU A 44 -17.73 -4.46 7.16
N GLY A 45 -18.06 -5.60 6.54
CA GLY A 45 -17.29 -6.18 5.43
C GLY A 45 -17.27 -5.27 4.19
N LEU A 46 -18.42 -4.69 3.84
CA LEU A 46 -18.53 -3.74 2.74
C LEU A 46 -17.70 -2.47 3.01
N GLN A 47 -17.71 -1.97 4.24
CA GLN A 47 -16.89 -0.82 4.61
C GLN A 47 -15.40 -1.16 4.56
N ALA A 48 -15.00 -2.31 5.09
CA ALA A 48 -13.61 -2.79 5.04
C ALA A 48 -13.11 -2.95 3.59
N PHE A 49 -13.95 -3.46 2.69
CA PHE A 49 -13.64 -3.52 1.26
C PHE A 49 -13.40 -2.12 0.67
N LYS A 50 -14.30 -1.16 0.92
CA LYS A 50 -14.18 0.21 0.41
C LYS A 50 -12.90 0.89 0.90
N ASP A 51 -12.58 0.74 2.18
CA ASP A 51 -11.38 1.31 2.78
C ASP A 51 -10.11 0.69 2.17
N CYS A 52 -10.09 -0.64 2.05
CA CYS A 52 -8.99 -1.37 1.42
C CYS A 52 -8.78 -0.95 -0.03
N ASN A 53 -9.87 -0.88 -0.82
CA ASN A 53 -9.81 -0.52 -2.23
C ASN A 53 -9.34 0.93 -2.43
N THR A 54 -9.80 1.85 -1.59
CA THR A 54 -9.37 3.26 -1.61
C THR A 54 -7.87 3.37 -1.36
N LYS A 55 -7.39 2.76 -0.27
CA LYS A 55 -5.96 2.75 0.08
C LYS A 55 -5.10 2.14 -1.02
N THR A 56 -5.53 1.01 -1.58
CA THR A 56 -4.80 0.33 -2.66
C THR A 56 -4.72 1.20 -3.91
N THR A 57 -5.80 1.89 -4.25
CA THR A 57 -5.84 2.82 -5.39
C THR A 57 -4.90 4.01 -5.18
N GLU A 58 -4.86 4.58 -3.98
CA GLU A 58 -3.95 5.67 -3.63
C GLU A 58 -2.49 5.22 -3.73
N MET A 59 -2.15 4.06 -3.17
CA MET A 59 -0.81 3.48 -3.23
C MET A 59 -0.32 3.24 -4.66
N ILE A 60 -1.18 2.74 -5.55
CA ILE A 60 -0.84 2.48 -6.96
C ILE A 60 -0.81 3.77 -7.79
N SER A 61 -1.52 4.81 -7.37
CA SER A 61 -1.64 6.06 -8.14
C SER A 61 -0.29 6.74 -8.39
N GLU A 62 0.67 6.59 -7.48
CA GLU A 62 2.04 7.09 -7.58
C GLU A 62 2.82 6.47 -8.75
N TYR A 63 2.43 5.28 -9.20
CA TYR A 63 3.08 4.53 -10.27
C TYR A 63 2.30 4.59 -11.59
N ARG A 64 1.22 5.38 -11.67
CA ARG A 64 0.32 5.42 -12.83
C ARG A 64 1.04 5.71 -14.15
N GLU A 65 2.03 6.59 -14.11
CA GLU A 65 2.82 6.99 -15.29
C GLU A 65 3.98 6.02 -15.58
N ASP A 66 4.33 5.16 -14.63
CA ASP A 66 5.33 4.11 -14.80
C ASP A 66 4.70 2.91 -15.51
N THR A 67 4.76 2.93 -16.84
CA THR A 67 4.16 1.89 -17.67
C THR A 67 4.78 0.51 -17.46
N GLU A 68 6.06 0.44 -17.09
CA GLU A 68 6.76 -0.81 -16.83
C GLU A 68 6.27 -1.41 -15.52
N TRP A 69 6.29 -0.61 -14.44
CA TRP A 69 5.78 -1.03 -13.13
C TRP A 69 4.31 -1.44 -13.21
N MET A 70 3.47 -0.66 -13.90
CA MET A 70 2.05 -0.99 -14.08
C MET A 70 1.84 -2.24 -14.94
N GLY A 71 2.76 -2.54 -15.86
CA GLY A 71 2.79 -3.79 -16.61
C GLY A 71 3.04 -4.98 -15.68
N GLN A 72 4.12 -4.91 -14.90
CA GLN A 72 4.48 -5.93 -13.92
C GLN A 72 3.37 -6.14 -12.88
N TRP A 73 2.76 -5.06 -12.39
CA TRP A 73 1.67 -5.16 -11.42
C TRP A 73 0.47 -5.90 -11.98
N ARG A 74 0.09 -5.66 -13.24
CA ARG A 74 -0.99 -6.42 -13.89
C ARG A 74 -0.63 -7.90 -14.03
N GLU A 75 0.61 -8.23 -14.35
CA GLU A 75 1.06 -9.63 -14.44
C GLU A 75 1.00 -10.32 -13.07
N GLU A 76 1.53 -9.69 -12.03
CA GLU A 76 1.50 -10.19 -10.65
C GLU A 76 0.06 -10.31 -10.14
N LEU A 77 -0.79 -9.33 -10.40
CA LEU A 77 -2.21 -9.37 -10.05
C LEU A 77 -2.90 -10.57 -10.68
N MET A 78 -2.65 -10.88 -11.96
CA MET A 78 -3.22 -12.04 -12.63
C MET A 78 -2.69 -13.37 -12.08
N LYS A 79 -1.44 -13.43 -11.61
CA LYS A 79 -0.90 -14.61 -10.92
C LYS A 79 -1.61 -14.81 -9.59
N VAL A 80 -1.61 -13.78 -8.74
CA VAL A 80 -2.18 -13.82 -7.40
C VAL A 80 -3.70 -14.06 -7.45
N LEU A 81 -4.42 -13.47 -8.41
CA LEU A 81 -5.87 -13.65 -8.57
C LEU A 81 -6.30 -15.11 -8.70
N LYS A 82 -5.52 -15.91 -9.43
CA LYS A 82 -5.80 -17.35 -9.59
C LYS A 82 -5.75 -18.07 -8.25
N GLU A 83 -4.79 -17.72 -7.41
CA GLU A 83 -4.64 -18.29 -6.06
C GLU A 83 -5.73 -17.74 -5.12
N CYS A 84 -5.96 -16.42 -5.18
CA CYS A 84 -6.88 -15.67 -4.33
C CYS A 84 -8.36 -16.14 -4.43
N MET A 85 -8.77 -16.60 -5.60
CA MET A 85 -10.14 -17.08 -5.86
C MET A 85 -10.30 -18.60 -5.75
N SER A 86 -9.20 -19.34 -5.61
CA SER A 86 -9.24 -20.81 -5.50
C SER A 86 -9.46 -21.27 -4.05
N GLU A 87 -9.41 -20.37 -3.08
CA GLU A 87 -9.79 -20.54 -1.66
C GLU A 87 -11.23 -20.09 -1.38
#